data_AF-A0AB73IU33-F1
#
_entry.id   AF-A0AB73IU33-F1
#
_cell.length_a   1.000
_cell.length_b   1.000
_cell.length_c   1.000
_cell.angle_alpha   90.00
_cell.angle_beta   90.00
_cell.angle_gamma   90.00
#
_symmetry.space_group_name_H-M   'P 1'
#
loop_
_entity.id
_entity.type
_entity.pdbx_description
1 polymer ?
#
loop_
_entity_poly.entity_id
_entity_poly.type
_entity_poly.pdbx_seq_one_letter_code
_entity_poly.pdbx_strand_id
1 'polypeptide(L)' 'MVRRRTVEHVFGTFKHWMGYTHFLTRRLSNVSTEMSLHVLAYNLKRVMAILGFSRTMRAVWLVGA' A
#
# COMPACT_ATOMS: atom_id res chain seq x y z
N MET A 1 -8.04 -21.31 5.44
CA MET A 1 -8.90 -20.65 4.42
C MET A 1 -9.10 -19.15 4.64
N VAL A 2 -9.07 -18.60 5.87
CA VAL A 2 -9.26 -17.16 6.14
C VAL A 2 -8.18 -16.26 5.48
N ARG A 3 -6.90 -16.64 5.55
CA ARG A 3 -5.79 -15.86 4.98
C ARG A 3 -5.94 -15.57 3.47
N ARG A 4 -6.40 -16.55 2.67
CA ARG A 4 -6.56 -16.37 1.22
C ARG A 4 -7.61 -15.32 0.90
N ARG A 5 -8.77 -15.39 1.56
CA ARG A 5 -9.88 -14.46 1.36
C ARG A 5 -9.54 -13.03 1.77
N THR A 6 -8.82 -12.87 2.88
CA THR A 6 -8.38 -11.53 3.34
C THR A 6 -7.40 -10.89 2.34
N VAL A 7 -6.48 -11.68 1.79
CA VAL A 7 -5.50 -11.18 0.80
C VAL A 7 -6.17 -10.88 -0.54
N GLU A 8 -7.10 -11.71 -1.00
CA GLU A 8 -7.88 -11.48 -2.23
C GLU A 8 -8.66 -10.16 -2.17
N HIS A 9 -9.30 -9.86 -1.04
CA HIS A 9 -10.02 -8.59 -0.86
C HIS A 9 -9.07 -7.38 -0.91
N VAL A 10 -7.91 -7.49 -0.28
CA VAL A 10 -6.87 -6.44 -0.32
C VAL A 10 -6.37 -6.25 -1.75
N PHE A 11 -6.08 -7.34 -2.47
CA PHE A 11 -5.68 -7.30 -3.87
C PHE A 11 -6.76 -6.69 -4.78
N GLY A 12 -8.03 -7.01 -4.55
CA GLY A 12 -9.15 -6.42 -5.29
C GLY A 12 -9.25 -4.92 -5.09
N THR A 13 -9.11 -4.45 -3.84
CA THR A 13 -9.07 -3.01 -3.51
C THR A 13 -7.87 -2.33 -4.16
N PHE A 14 -6.71 -2.97 -4.10
CA PHE A 14 -5.46 -2.47 -4.65
C PHE A 14 -5.52 -2.32 -6.17
N LYS A 15 -6.06 -3.32 -6.87
CA LYS A 15 -6.27 -3.30 -8.32
C LYS A 15 -7.30 -2.25 -8.73
N HIS A 16 -8.35 -2.06 -7.95
CA HIS A 16 -9.32 -0.98 -8.17
C HIS A 16 -8.67 0.41 -8.02
N TRP A 17 -7.80 0.58 -7.02
CA TRP A 17 -7.09 1.83 -6.72
C TRP A 17 -5.99 2.18 -7.71
N MET A 18 -5.25 1.19 -8.20
CA MET A 18 -4.29 1.36 -9.30
C MET A 18 -4.96 1.82 -10.60
N GLY A 19 -6.29 1.71 -10.69
CA GLY A 19 -7.02 1.89 -11.92
C GLY A 19 -6.87 0.69 -12.85
N TYR A 20 -7.75 0.62 -13.85
CA TYR A 20 -7.61 -0.33 -14.96
C TYR A 20 -6.48 0.07 -15.94
N THR A 21 -5.78 1.16 -15.64
CA THR A 21 -4.75 1.76 -16.49
C THR A 21 -3.42 1.01 -16.37
N HIS A 22 -2.69 0.97 -17.48
CA HIS A 22 -1.35 0.40 -17.55
C HIS A 22 -0.38 1.11 -16.60
N PHE A 23 0.64 0.38 -16.13
CA PHE A 23 1.76 0.97 -15.39
C PHE A 23 2.33 2.16 -16.17
N LEU A 24 2.60 3.24 -15.46
CA LEU A 24 3.12 4.47 -16.04
C LEU A 24 4.56 4.27 -16.55
N THR A 25 5.29 3.36 -15.91
CA THR A 25 6.69 3.08 -16.23
C THR A 25 6.87 1.86 -17.15
N ARG A 26 7.98 1.85 -17.89
CA ARG A 26 8.42 0.72 -18.73
C ARG A 26 9.65 0.07 -18.08
N ARG A 27 9.85 -1.24 -18.35
CA ARG A 27 10.87 -2.14 -17.75
C ARG A 27 10.52 -2.64 -16.35
N LEU A 28 10.89 -3.88 -16.05
CA LEU A 28 10.50 -4.60 -14.83
C LEU A 28 10.97 -3.91 -13.54
N SER A 29 12.17 -3.31 -13.54
CA SER A 29 12.71 -2.58 -12.37
C SER A 29 11.81 -1.40 -11.98
N ASN A 30 11.35 -0.65 -12.97
CA ASN A 30 10.57 0.55 -12.75
C ASN A 30 9.13 0.19 -12.37
N VAL A 31 8.54 -0.81 -13.04
CA VAL A 31 7.22 -1.34 -12.70
C VAL A 31 7.20 -1.94 -11.30
N SER A 32 8.27 -2.63 -10.89
CA SER A 32 8.40 -3.15 -9.52
C SER A 32 8.46 -2.03 -8.49
N THR A 33 9.11 -0.92 -8.82
CA THR A 33 9.16 0.28 -7.96
C THR A 33 7.77 0.93 -7.85
N GLU A 34 7.07 1.07 -8.97
CA GLU A 34 5.70 1.60 -9.03
C GLU A 34 4.73 0.74 -8.19
N MET A 35 4.81 -0.58 -8.34
CA MET A 35 4.05 -1.53 -7.53
C MET A 35 4.36 -1.40 -6.04
N SER A 36 5.65 -1.25 -5.69
CA SER A 36 6.10 -1.10 -4.29
C SER A 36 5.58 0.20 -3.67
N LEU A 37 5.57 1.30 -4.42
CA LEU A 37 5.02 2.59 -3.99
C LEU A 37 3.51 2.51 -3.74
N HIS A 38 2.75 1.84 -4.62
CA HIS A 38 1.33 1.62 -4.39
C HIS A 38 1.09 0.81 -3.11
N VAL A 39 1.85 -0.28 -2.88
CA VAL A 39 1.73 -1.10 -1.66
C VAL A 39 2.03 -0.27 -0.42
N LEU A 40 3.08 0.56 -0.46
CA LEU A 40 3.44 1.46 0.62
C LEU A 40 2.30 2.45 0.93
N ALA A 41 1.73 3.09 -0.09
CA ALA A 41 0.63 4.03 0.07
C ALA A 41 -0.61 3.35 0.68
N TYR A 42 -0.96 2.14 0.22
CA TYR A 42 -2.05 1.35 0.80
C TYR A 42 -1.80 1.04 2.28
N ASN A 43 -0.59 0.58 2.61
CA ASN A 43 -0.22 0.26 3.99
C ASN A 43 -0.26 1.49 4.89
N LEU A 44 0.25 2.63 4.45
CA LEU A 44 0.17 3.89 5.20
C LEU A 44 -1.28 4.31 5.45
N LYS A 45 -2.13 4.25 4.43
CA LYS A 45 -3.56 4.54 4.58
C LYS A 45 -4.22 3.60 5.58
N ARG A 46 -3.87 2.32 5.56
CA ARG A 46 -4.39 1.30 6.47
C ARG A 46 -3.94 1.54 7.92
N VAL A 47 -2.67 1.88 8.12
CA VAL A 47 -2.12 2.20 9.44
C VAL A 47 -2.79 3.45 10.01
N MET A 48 -2.95 4.51 9.21
CA MET A 48 -3.67 5.71 9.63
C MET A 48 -5.13 5.42 9.99
N ALA A 49 -5.82 4.52 9.27
CA ALA A 49 -7.18 4.12 9.59
C ALA A 49 -7.30 3.33 10.89
N ILE A 50 -6.28 2.54 11.26
CA ILE A 50 -6.29 1.69 12.47
C ILE A 50 -5.80 2.47 13.69
N LEU A 51 -4.69 3.20 13.57
CA LEU A 51 -4.02 3.87 14.69
C LEU A 51 -4.42 5.34 14.83
N GLY A 52 -4.94 5.97 13.78
CA GLY A 52 -5.17 7.41 13.71
C GLY A 52 -3.92 8.20 13.32
N PHE A 53 -4.13 9.43 12.83
CA PHE A 53 -3.06 10.28 12.28
C PHE A 53 -1.97 10.62 13.32
N SER A 54 -2.35 11.11 14.50
CA SER A 54 -1.40 11.57 15.51
C SER A 54 -0.49 10.47 16.03
N ARG A 55 -1.01 9.24 16.19
CA ARG A 55 -0.21 8.08 16.61
C ARG A 55 0.72 7.59 15.50
N THR A 56 0.24 7.61 14.26
CA THR A 56 1.05 7.22 13.10
C THR A 56 2.23 8.16 12.90
N MET A 57 2.00 9.49 12.96
CA MET A 57 3.07 10.49 12.84
C MET A 57 4.13 10.34 13.94
N ARG A 58 3.70 10.12 15.19
CA ARG A 58 4.63 9.89 16.30
C ARG A 58 5.46 8.63 16.09
N ALA A 59 4.86 7.54 15.60
CA ALA A 59 5.56 6.28 15.34
C ALA A 59 6.61 6.44 14.22
N VAL A 60 6.28 7.15 13.13
CA VAL A 60 7.23 7.42 12.06
C VAL A 60 8.43 8.24 12.56
N TRP A 61 8.17 9.26 13.39
CA TRP A 61 9.22 10.08 13.99
C TRP A 61 10.16 9.29 14.92
N LEU A 62 9.62 8.35 15.68
CA LEU A 62 10.41 7.52 16.61
C LEU A 62 11.24 6.45 15.91
N VAL A 63 10.81 5.98 14.73
CA VAL A 63 11.55 4.97 13.93
C VAL A 63 12.66 5.61 13.10
N GLY A 64 12.55 6.91 12.78
CA GLY A 64 13.56 7.67 12.05
C GLY A 64 14.65 8.33 12.90
N ALA A 65 14.58 8.20 14.22
CA ALA A 65 15.59 8.64 15.19
C ALA A 65 16.50 7.46 15.58
#